data_AF-A0AAT9HUL2-F1
#
_entry.id   AF-A0AAT9HUL2-F1
#
_cell.length_a   1.000
_cell.length_b   1.000
_cell.length_c   1.000
_cell.angle_alpha   90.00
_cell.angle_beta   90.00
_cell.angle_gamma   90.00
#
_symmetry.space_group_name_H-M   'P 1'
#
loop_
_entity.id
_entity.type
_entity.pdbx_description
1 polymer ?
#
loop_
_entity_poly.entity_id
_entity_poly.type
_entity_poly.pdbx_seq_one_letter_code
_entity_poly.pdbx_strand_id
1 'polypeptide(L)'
;MECAVLKAVAVRYVMQRDDQARLRADQRIVVLELAEALTARAPEGLDPQFRTLFERAPDDRTRKRVIVDQIASLTDASARTLHARFTGQA
;
A
#
# COMPACT_ATOMS: atom_id res chain seq x y z
N MET A 1 23.65 16.10 -17.94
CA MET A 1 24.09 16.02 -16.52
C MET A 1 23.19 16.81 -15.57
N GLU A 2 22.63 17.94 -16.01
CA GLU A 2 21.77 18.82 -15.20
C GLU A 2 20.63 18.10 -14.47
N CYS A 3 19.87 17.23 -15.15
CA CYS A 3 18.80 16.46 -14.52
C CYS A 3 19.29 15.54 -13.39
N ALA A 4 20.47 14.93 -13.56
CA ALA A 4 21.06 14.05 -12.53
C ALA A 4 21.48 14.86 -11.29
N VAL A 5 22.07 16.05 -11.50
CA VAL A 5 22.43 16.97 -10.42
C VAL A 5 21.18 17.43 -9.66
N LEU A 6 20.12 17.83 -10.37
CA LEU A 6 18.86 18.25 -9.74
C LEU A 6 18.19 17.12 -8.94
N LYS A 7 18.19 15.90 -9.48
CA LYS A 7 17.69 14.71 -8.75
C LYS A 7 18.52 14.45 -7.49
N ALA A 8 19.84 14.58 -7.55
CA ALA A 8 20.71 14.37 -6.39
C ALA A 8 20.44 15.40 -5.27
N VAL A 9 20.30 16.68 -5.63
CA VAL A 9 19.93 17.75 -4.68
C VAL A 9 18.56 17.48 -4.06
N ALA A 10 17.56 17.10 -4.87
CA ALA A 10 16.22 16.76 -4.36
C ALA A 10 16.25 15.56 -3.41
N VAL A 11 17.00 14.51 -3.73
CA VAL A 11 17.17 13.35 -2.84
C VAL A 11 17.78 13.78 -1.51
N ARG A 12 18.89 14.52 -1.53
CA ARG A 12 19.66 14.86 -0.32
C ARG A 12 18.95 15.85 0.61
N TYR A 13 18.26 16.84 0.04
CA TYR A 13 17.74 17.98 0.82
C TYR A 13 16.21 17.98 0.96
N VAL A 14 15.48 17.21 0.14
CA VAL A 14 14.02 17.11 0.23
C VAL A 14 13.61 15.73 0.70
N MET A 15 13.99 14.68 -0.03
CA MET A 15 13.47 13.32 0.22
C MET A 15 14.10 12.65 1.46
N GLN A 16 15.38 12.90 1.74
CA GLN A 16 16.13 12.32 2.87
C GLN A 16 16.05 13.13 4.16
N ARG A 17 15.15 14.12 4.27
CA ARG A 17 14.88 14.79 5.55
C ARG A 17 14.31 13.78 6.54
N ASP A 18 14.71 13.87 7.80
CA ASP A 18 14.33 12.89 8.84
C ASP A 18 12.81 12.73 8.97
N ASP A 19 12.06 13.82 8.96
CA ASP A 19 10.59 13.77 9.02
C ASP A 19 9.98 13.04 7.82
N GLN A 20 10.55 13.21 6.62
CA GLN A 20 10.11 12.51 5.41
C GLN A 20 10.51 11.04 5.41
N ALA A 21 11.66 10.70 6.01
CA ALA A 21 12.07 9.32 6.20
C ALA A 21 11.15 8.60 7.20
N ARG A 22 10.81 9.26 8.31
CA ARG A 22 9.86 8.75 9.32
C ARG A 22 8.48 8.51 8.73
N LEU A 23 7.92 9.50 8.01
CA LEU A 23 6.62 9.35 7.35
C LEU A 23 6.59 8.16 6.38
N ARG A 24 7.65 7.97 5.59
CA ARG A 24 7.76 6.82 4.66
C ARG A 24 7.91 5.49 5.39
N ALA A 25 8.55 5.47 6.56
CA ALA A 25 8.63 4.27 7.40
C ALA A 25 7.23 3.90 7.93
N ASP A 26 6.47 4.87 8.42
CA ASP A 26 5.10 4.65 8.91
C ASP A 26 4.17 4.18 7.77
N GLN A 27 4.27 4.79 6.59
CA GLN A 27 3.51 4.36 5.41
C GLN A 27 3.85 2.91 5.00
N ARG A 28 5.12 2.49 5.12
CA ARG A 28 5.53 1.10 4.84
C ARG A 28 4.89 0.11 5.81
N ILE A 29 4.76 0.47 7.09
CA ILE A 29 4.07 -0.35 8.08
C ILE A 29 2.60 -0.51 7.69
N VAL A 30 1.92 0.58 7.37
CA VAL A 30 0.51 0.55 6.94
C VAL A 30 0.30 -0.38 5.74
N VAL A 31 1.15 -0.27 4.71
CA VAL A 31 1.05 -1.12 3.50
C VAL A 31 1.32 -2.60 3.83
N LEU A 32 2.30 -2.89 4.69
CA LEU A 32 2.61 -4.26 5.09
C LEU A 32 1.45 -4.89 5.87
N GLU A 33 0.95 -4.19 6.88
CA GLU A 33 -0.16 -4.69 7.70
C GLU A 33 -1.46 -4.82 6.90
N LEU A 34 -1.72 -3.93 5.94
CA LEU A 34 -2.82 -4.09 4.99
C LEU A 34 -2.65 -5.34 4.13
N ALA A 35 -1.45 -5.61 3.63
CA ALA A 35 -1.16 -6.80 2.81
C ALA A 35 -1.36 -8.09 3.62
N GLU A 36 -0.91 -8.12 4.87
CA GLU A 36 -1.12 -9.24 5.78
C GLU A 36 -2.60 -9.44 6.09
N ALA A 37 -3.30 -8.38 6.48
CA ALA A 37 -4.73 -8.44 6.81
C ALA A 37 -5.59 -8.88 5.63
N LEU A 38 -5.37 -8.33 4.43
CA LEU A 38 -6.12 -8.72 3.23
C LEU A 38 -5.76 -10.13 2.77
N THR A 39 -4.51 -10.57 2.92
CA THR A 39 -4.13 -11.95 2.61
C THR A 39 -4.82 -12.95 3.53
N ALA A 40 -4.95 -12.64 4.82
CA ALA A 40 -5.59 -13.51 5.80
C ALA A 40 -7.13 -13.55 5.67
N ARG A 41 -7.74 -12.48 5.15
CA ARG A 41 -9.19 -12.28 5.17
C ARG A 41 -9.85 -12.24 3.81
N ALA A 42 -9.12 -12.25 2.69
CA ALA A 42 -9.76 -12.20 1.39
C ALA A 42 -10.72 -13.40 1.18
N PRO A 43 -11.90 -13.18 0.58
CA PRO A 43 -12.33 -11.97 -0.12
C PRO A 43 -12.90 -10.84 0.77
N GLU A 44 -13.06 -11.06 2.07
CA GLU A 44 -13.52 -10.02 3.00
C GLU A 44 -12.51 -8.86 3.06
N GLY A 45 -13.04 -7.62 2.95
CA GLY A 45 -12.22 -6.41 2.96
C GLY A 45 -11.72 -5.94 1.59
N LEU A 46 -11.88 -6.73 0.54
CA LEU A 46 -11.67 -6.27 -0.84
C LEU A 46 -12.86 -5.44 -1.34
N ASP A 47 -12.57 -4.38 -2.10
CA ASP A 47 -13.60 -3.62 -2.80
C ASP A 47 -14.31 -4.51 -3.85
N PRO A 48 -15.59 -4.23 -4.20
CA PRO A 48 -16.41 -5.13 -5.00
C PRO A 48 -15.77 -5.59 -6.32
N GLN A 49 -15.04 -4.69 -7.00
CA GLN A 49 -14.34 -5.02 -8.25
C GLN A 49 -13.22 -6.05 -8.03
N PHE A 50 -12.43 -5.88 -6.97
CA PHE A 50 -11.31 -6.78 -6.67
C PHE A 50 -11.79 -8.09 -6.04
N ARG A 51 -12.89 -8.07 -5.27
CA ARG A 51 -13.55 -9.30 -4.82
C ARG A 51 -13.92 -10.19 -6.00
N THR A 52 -14.58 -9.62 -7.02
CA THR A 52 -14.97 -10.37 -8.22
C THR A 52 -13.76 -10.96 -8.95
N LEU A 53 -12.66 -10.19 -9.05
CA LEU A 53 -11.42 -10.67 -9.67
C LEU A 53 -10.73 -11.77 -8.83
N PHE A 54 -10.77 -11.65 -7.51
CA PHE A 54 -10.19 -12.62 -6.57
C PHE A 54 -10.91 -13.97 -6.63
N GLU A 55 -12.26 -13.94 -6.65
CA GLU A 55 -13.09 -15.14 -6.75
C GLU A 55 -12.90 -15.87 -8.09
N ARG A 56 -12.66 -15.12 -9.17
CA ARG A 56 -12.42 -15.66 -10.51
C ARG A 56 -10.96 -16.05 -10.79
N ALA A 57 -10.04 -15.75 -9.86
CA ALA A 57 -8.63 -16.02 -10.05
C ALA A 57 -8.37 -17.55 -10.11
N PRO A 58 -7.64 -18.04 -11.14
CA PRO A 58 -7.43 -19.47 -11.35
C PRO A 58 -6.41 -20.09 -10.39
N ASP A 59 -5.59 -19.27 -9.74
CA ASP A 59 -4.52 -19.70 -8.86
C ASP A 59 -4.20 -18.67 -7.75
N ASP A 60 -3.44 -19.11 -6.75
CA ASP A 60 -3.07 -18.27 -5.61
C ASP A 60 -2.13 -17.12 -6.01
N ARG A 61 -1.37 -17.28 -7.10
CA ARG A 61 -0.54 -16.20 -7.65
C ARG A 61 -1.41 -15.05 -8.13
N THR A 62 -2.48 -15.36 -8.85
CA THR A 62 -3.44 -14.39 -9.39
C THR A 62 -4.25 -13.77 -8.25
N ARG A 63 -4.65 -14.57 -7.26
CA ARG A 63 -5.28 -14.05 -6.01
C ARG A 63 -4.39 -13.04 -5.29
N LYS A 64 -3.11 -13.38 -5.10
CA LYS A 64 -2.13 -12.46 -4.49
C LYS A 64 -1.96 -11.19 -5.31
N ARG A 65 -1.98 -11.29 -6.65
CA ARG A 65 -1.90 -10.12 -7.53
C ARG A 65 -3.11 -9.20 -7.37
N VAL A 66 -4.32 -9.75 -7.25
CA VAL A 66 -5.54 -8.97 -7.01
C VAL A 66 -5.47 -8.20 -5.69
N ILE A 67 -4.93 -8.81 -4.63
CA ILE A 67 -4.70 -8.11 -3.35
C ILE A 67 -3.70 -6.95 -3.53
N VAL A 68 -2.60 -7.17 -4.25
CA VAL A 68 -1.62 -6.12 -4.56
C VAL A 68 -2.25 -4.98 -5.35
N ASP A 69 -3.08 -5.29 -6.35
CA ASP A 69 -3.74 -4.29 -7.18
C ASP A 69 -4.79 -3.49 -6.39
N GLN A 70 -5.50 -4.13 -5.44
CA GLN A 70 -6.37 -3.43 -4.48
C GLN A 70 -5.56 -2.40 -3.68
N ILE A 71 -4.46 -2.83 -3.04
CA ILE A 71 -3.64 -1.94 -2.21
C ILE A 71 -3.05 -0.80 -3.04
N ALA A 72 -2.58 -1.09 -4.26
CA ALA A 72 -2.02 -0.10 -5.16
C ALA A 72 -3.05 0.93 -5.66
N SER A 73 -4.34 0.61 -5.64
CA SER A 73 -5.41 1.53 -6.01
C SER A 73 -5.80 2.51 -4.90
N LEU A 74 -5.34 2.28 -3.67
CA LEU A 74 -5.66 3.12 -2.52
C LEU A 74 -4.86 4.42 -2.56
N THR A 75 -5.54 5.51 -2.19
CA THR A 75 -4.88 6.74 -1.77
C THR A 75 -4.34 6.60 -0.35
N ASP A 76 -3.41 7.45 0.07
CA ASP A 76 -2.92 7.50 1.46
C ASP A 76 -4.06 7.58 2.48
N ALA A 77 -5.11 8.38 2.19
CA ALA A 77 -6.25 8.55 3.08
C ALA A 77 -7.14 7.29 3.17
N SER A 78 -7.40 6.64 2.03
CA SER A 78 -8.21 5.41 2.01
C SER A 78 -7.44 4.22 2.57
N ALA A 79 -6.12 4.16 2.38
CA ALA A 79 -5.25 3.15 2.99
C ALA A 79 -5.28 3.24 4.52
N ARG A 80 -5.11 4.45 5.09
CA ARG A 80 -5.22 4.67 6.55
C ARG A 80 -6.59 4.30 7.10
N THR A 81 -7.67 4.71 6.41
CA THR A 81 -9.03 4.36 6.80
C THR A 81 -9.26 2.84 6.81
N LEU A 82 -8.79 2.13 5.79
CA LEU A 82 -8.93 0.68 5.72
C LEU A 82 -8.07 -0.03 6.77
N HIS A 83 -6.85 0.46 6.98
CA HIS A 83 -5.92 -0.07 7.97
C HIS A 83 -6.47 0.03 9.39
N ALA A 84 -6.99 1.20 9.77
CA ALA A 84 -7.69 1.43 11.04
C ALA A 84 -8.84 0.43 11.28
N ARG A 85 -9.63 0.11 10.23
CA ARG A 85 -10.71 -0.88 10.31
C ARG A 85 -10.22 -2.31 10.56
N PHE A 86 -8.98 -2.63 10.22
CA PHE A 86 -8.40 -3.96 10.41
C PHE A 86 -7.59 -4.09 11.70
N THR A 87 -6.94 -3.01 12.14
CA THR A 87 -6.11 -3.00 13.35
C THR A 87 -6.85 -2.52 14.59
N GLY A 88 -8.09 -2.02 14.45
CA GLY A 88 -8.90 -1.53 15.57
C GLY A 88 -8.41 -0.19 16.14
N GLN A 89 -7.54 0.52 15.43
CA GLN A 89 -7.12 1.88 15.79
C GLN A 89 -8.12 2.89 15.22
N ALA A 90 -9.11 3.28 16.04
CA ALA A 90 -9.99 4.42 15.78
C ALA A 90 -9.35 5.73 16.25
#